data_AF-A0A815STY2-F1
#
_entry.id   AF-A0A815STY2-F1
#
_cell.length_a   1.000
_cell.length_b   1.000
_cell.length_c   1.000
_cell.angle_alpha   90.00
_cell.angle_beta   90.00
_cell.angle_gamma   90.00
#
_symmetry.space_group_name_H-M   'P 1'
#
loop_
_entity.id
_entity.type
_entity.pdbx_description
1 polymer ?
#
loop_
_entity_poly.entity_id
_entity_poly.type
_entity_poly.pdbx_seq_one_letter_code
_entity_poly.pdbx_strand_id
1 'polypeptide(L)'
;MTPFINYSRFFDLHTLTNSLKSKDINEARSIMVQTWRNLSDDKRQQYNHGVVKFYSPVTQNYLPASNLGAITERLDDLIRNYITTHGKLDQTNMDKRIFEKMIHFKSLKSCIDPGESVGILAAQSIGEPSTQMTLNTFHFAGRGEMNVTLGVPRLRELLMVASQKVKTPTMEVPILHSSSALRKAKRLQRRWSRLLFSQVLKNLNIHEKLSLKLNDHKRTYKIEFYFDEKYGKKQLNEIICSFETYFISRLCRSINKKRKELTTTALLTSAHIQLAEKDDDDDEDDEQINGEANTAKEKANRNDEKEYDDDDDDNNNNNEENETDDEETMQDNQDEND
;
A
#
# COMPACT_ATOMS: atom_id res chain seq x y z
N MET A 1 -14.28 9.64 31.39
CA MET A 1 -15.07 8.51 30.83
C MET A 1 -16.46 9.01 30.52
N THR A 2 -17.10 8.55 29.44
CA THR A 2 -18.49 8.91 29.15
C THR A 2 -19.45 8.01 29.95
N PRO A 3 -20.69 8.47 30.21
CA PRO A 3 -21.70 7.67 30.93
C PRO A 3 -21.97 6.32 30.23
N PHE A 4 -21.91 6.30 28.90
CA PHE A 4 -22.05 5.09 28.10
C PHE A 4 -20.92 4.08 28.33
N ILE A 5 -19.68 4.53 28.53
CA ILE A 5 -18.55 3.62 28.82
C ILE A 5 -18.76 2.93 30.17
N ASN A 6 -19.24 3.67 31.18
CA ASN A 6 -19.60 3.09 32.46
C ASN A 6 -20.73 2.07 32.32
N TYR A 7 -21.79 2.40 31.60
CA TYR A 7 -22.88 1.47 31.29
C TYR A 7 -22.38 0.19 30.61
N SER A 8 -21.53 0.32 29.59
CA SER A 8 -21.00 -0.82 28.83
C SER A 8 -20.15 -1.79 29.67
N ARG A 9 -19.57 -1.32 30.78
CA ARG A 9 -18.82 -2.18 31.72
C ARG A 9 -19.73 -3.02 32.61
N PHE A 10 -20.90 -2.49 32.96
CA PHE A 10 -21.89 -3.19 33.78
C PHE A 10 -22.89 -4.00 32.94
N PHE A 11 -22.89 -3.80 31.62
CA PHE A 11 -23.73 -4.55 30.71
C PHE A 11 -23.12 -5.92 30.40
N ASP A 12 -23.79 -6.99 30.81
CA ASP A 12 -23.30 -8.35 30.63
C ASP A 12 -23.47 -8.83 29.17
N LEU A 13 -22.48 -8.47 28.36
CA LEU A 13 -22.45 -8.78 26.94
C LEU A 13 -22.37 -10.29 26.68
N HIS A 14 -21.74 -11.06 27.58
CA HIS A 14 -21.50 -12.49 27.40
C HIS A 14 -22.80 -13.28 27.55
N THR A 15 -23.60 -12.95 28.57
CA THR A 15 -24.91 -13.56 28.79
C THR A 15 -25.88 -13.22 27.64
N LEU A 16 -25.86 -11.99 27.13
CA LEU A 16 -26.67 -11.59 25.97
C LEU A 16 -26.24 -12.30 24.68
N THR A 17 -24.93 -12.43 24.43
CA THR A 17 -24.38 -13.09 23.24
C THR A 17 -24.77 -14.58 23.21
N ASN A 18 -24.76 -15.24 24.38
CA ASN A 18 -25.16 -16.65 24.50
C ASN A 18 -26.68 -16.86 24.35
N SER A 19 -27.49 -15.83 24.62
CA SER A 19 -28.95 -15.84 24.44
C SER A 19 -29.38 -15.58 22.99
N LEU A 20 -28.50 -15.02 22.14
CA LEU A 20 -28.79 -14.73 20.74
C LEU A 20 -28.64 -16.00 19.89
N LYS A 21 -29.63 -16.25 19.01
CA LYS A 21 -29.62 -17.41 18.10
C LYS A 21 -28.40 -17.44 17.18
N SER A 22 -27.88 -16.26 16.82
CA SER A 22 -26.72 -16.07 15.93
C SER A 22 -25.37 -16.26 16.63
N LYS A 23 -25.32 -16.16 17.97
CA LYS A 23 -24.08 -16.00 18.77
C LYS A 23 -23.14 -14.90 18.26
N ASP A 24 -23.65 -13.92 17.51
CA ASP A 24 -22.85 -12.83 16.97
C ASP A 24 -22.70 -11.71 18.01
N ILE A 25 -21.44 -11.39 18.32
CA ILE A 25 -21.06 -10.34 19.27
C ILE A 25 -21.46 -8.96 18.75
N ASN A 26 -21.50 -8.74 17.43
CA ASN A 26 -21.83 -7.44 16.86
C ASN A 26 -23.32 -7.11 17.01
N GLU A 27 -24.19 -8.13 16.90
CA GLU A 27 -25.62 -8.00 17.15
C GLU A 27 -25.89 -7.66 18.62
N ALA A 28 -25.21 -8.34 19.56
CA ALA A 28 -25.28 -8.04 20.98
C ALA A 28 -24.86 -6.59 21.31
N ARG A 29 -23.81 -6.08 20.65
CA ARG A 29 -23.35 -4.69 20.80
C ARG A 29 -24.38 -3.68 20.28
N SER A 30 -25.04 -3.98 19.16
CA SER A 30 -26.09 -3.11 18.61
C SER A 30 -27.27 -2.98 19.56
N ILE A 31 -27.71 -4.10 20.14
CA ILE A 31 -28.77 -4.15 21.16
C ILE A 31 -28.36 -3.38 22.43
N MET A 32 -27.10 -3.50 22.87
CA MET A 32 -26.58 -2.72 24.00
C MET A 32 -26.64 -1.20 23.73
N VAL A 33 -26.31 -0.76 22.51
CA VAL A 33 -26.39 0.66 22.13
C VAL A 33 -27.85 1.14 22.08
N GLN A 34 -28.76 0.32 21.53
CA GLN A 34 -30.18 0.66 21.45
C GLN A 34 -30.84 0.71 22.84
N THR A 35 -30.52 -0.23 23.73
CA THR A 35 -31.00 -0.23 25.12
C THR A 35 -30.52 1.01 25.87
N TRP A 36 -29.25 1.42 25.69
CA TRP A 36 -28.75 2.70 26.22
C TRP A 36 -29.51 3.91 25.67
N ARG A 37 -29.82 3.93 24.38
CA ARG A 37 -30.59 5.03 23.74
C ARG A 37 -32.04 5.10 24.21
N ASN A 38 -32.62 3.97 24.62
CA ASN A 38 -34.00 3.90 25.10
C ASN A 38 -34.15 4.05 26.63
N LEU A 39 -33.04 4.05 27.39
CA LEU A 39 -33.04 4.33 28.82
C LEU A 39 -33.46 5.79 29.12
N SER A 40 -34.30 5.97 30.13
CA SER A 40 -34.69 7.30 30.63
C SER A 40 -33.52 8.03 31.27
N ASP A 41 -33.55 9.36 31.26
CA ASP A 41 -32.44 10.19 31.74
C ASP A 41 -32.15 9.99 33.24
N ASP A 42 -33.16 9.68 34.06
CA ASP A 42 -32.98 9.34 35.48
C ASP A 42 -32.14 8.08 35.69
N LYS A 43 -32.33 7.06 34.83
CA LYS A 43 -31.54 5.83 34.89
C LYS A 43 -30.14 6.03 34.33
N ARG A 44 -29.97 6.93 33.36
CA ARG A 44 -28.65 7.30 32.82
C ARG A 44 -27.79 8.02 33.84
N GLN A 45 -28.40 8.82 34.74
CA GLN A 45 -27.68 9.53 35.79
C GLN A 45 -26.90 8.60 36.73
N GLN A 46 -27.37 7.37 36.94
CA GLN A 46 -26.68 6.36 37.75
C GLN A 46 -25.30 5.97 37.19
N TYR A 47 -25.08 6.17 35.88
CA TYR A 47 -23.82 5.87 35.21
C TYR A 47 -22.89 7.08 35.08
N ASN A 48 -23.26 8.23 35.66
CA ASN A 48 -22.47 9.46 35.63
C ASN A 48 -21.30 9.47 36.64
N HIS A 49 -21.12 8.42 37.45
CA HIS A 49 -20.03 8.34 38.42
C HIS A 49 -18.66 8.34 37.71
N GLY A 50 -17.79 9.28 38.06
CA GLY A 50 -16.46 9.42 37.44
C GLY A 50 -16.49 9.95 36.00
N VAL A 51 -17.62 10.47 35.53
CA VAL A 51 -17.69 11.17 34.24
C VAL A 51 -17.03 12.53 34.39
N VAL A 52 -15.91 12.71 33.69
CA VAL A 52 -15.29 14.03 33.52
C VAL A 52 -16.30 14.87 32.73
N LYS A 53 -16.81 15.95 33.34
CA LYS A 53 -17.64 16.91 32.63
C LYS A 53 -16.83 17.47 31.47
N PHE A 54 -17.25 17.13 30.26
CA PHE A 54 -16.69 17.73 29.06
C PHE A 54 -17.33 19.12 28.92
N TYR A 55 -16.52 20.15 29.13
CA TYR A 55 -16.94 21.51 28.79
C TYR A 55 -16.62 21.74 27.33
N SER A 56 -17.57 22.30 26.59
CA SER A 56 -17.31 22.76 25.24
C SER A 56 -16.18 23.81 25.25
N PRO A 57 -15.31 23.82 24.22
CA PRO A 57 -14.35 24.89 24.05
C PRO A 57 -15.03 26.25 24.08
N VAL A 58 -14.35 27.25 24.65
CA VAL A 58 -14.91 28.62 24.81
C VAL A 58 -15.34 29.20 23.46
N THR A 59 -14.59 28.89 22.40
CA THR A 59 -14.86 29.34 21.02
C THR A 59 -16.15 28.77 20.42
N GLN A 60 -16.71 27.71 21.00
CA GLN A 60 -18.01 27.17 20.58
C GLN A 60 -19.17 28.03 21.07
N ASN A 61 -19.05 28.56 22.29
CA ASN A 61 -20.11 29.34 22.93
C ASN A 61 -19.96 30.84 22.68
N TYR A 62 -18.74 31.31 22.44
CA TYR A 62 -18.41 32.72 22.28
C TYR A 62 -17.59 32.93 21.02
N LEU A 63 -17.99 33.92 20.22
CA LEU A 63 -17.31 34.26 18.98
C LEU A 63 -15.96 34.94 19.30
N PRO A 64 -14.83 34.42 18.79
CA PRO A 64 -13.50 34.98 19.04
C PRO A 64 -13.32 36.43 18.58
N ALA A 65 -14.10 36.89 17.60
CA ALA A 65 -14.00 38.24 17.06
C ALA A 65 -14.68 39.32 17.94
N SER A 66 -15.64 38.93 18.79
CA SER A 66 -16.41 39.87 19.63
C SER A 66 -16.13 39.73 21.13
N ASN A 67 -15.66 38.57 21.57
CA ASN A 67 -15.53 38.26 22.98
C ASN A 67 -14.05 38.15 23.38
N LEU A 68 -13.59 39.08 24.22
CA LEU A 68 -12.23 39.02 24.76
C LEU A 68 -12.07 37.78 25.64
N GLY A 69 -11.02 36.99 25.39
CA GLY A 69 -10.76 35.73 26.09
C GLY A 69 -11.44 34.50 25.48
N ALA A 70 -12.24 34.67 24.41
CA ALA A 70 -12.72 33.55 23.61
C ALA A 70 -11.61 33.07 22.66
N ILE A 71 -10.63 32.36 23.23
CA ILE A 71 -9.46 31.83 22.52
C ILE A 71 -9.49 30.31 22.43
N THR A 72 -8.72 29.75 21.49
CA THR A 72 -8.53 28.30 21.37
C THR A 72 -7.72 27.76 22.56
N GLU A 73 -8.02 26.54 23.00
CA GLU A 73 -7.32 25.86 24.11
C GLU A 73 -5.80 25.82 23.90
N ARG A 74 -5.35 25.55 22.66
CA ARG A 74 -3.92 25.56 22.31
C ARG A 74 -3.26 26.91 22.58
N LEU A 75 -3.94 28.03 22.29
CA LEU A 75 -3.39 29.37 22.54
C LEU A 75 -3.36 29.66 24.05
N ASP A 76 -4.40 29.24 24.78
CA ASP A 76 -4.43 29.35 26.25
C ASP A 76 -3.27 28.57 26.88
N ASP A 77 -3.03 27.34 26.44
CA ASP A 77 -1.89 26.52 26.88
C ASP A 77 -0.55 27.20 26.59
N LEU A 78 -0.39 27.79 25.41
CA LEU A 78 0.83 28.53 25.05
C LEU A 78 1.06 29.75 25.96
N ILE A 79 0.00 30.51 26.27
CA ILE A 79 0.06 31.66 27.17
C ILE A 79 0.45 31.21 28.58
N ARG A 80 -0.20 30.17 29.11
CA ARG A 80 0.07 29.63 30.46
C ARG A 80 1.47 29.07 30.58
N ASN A 81 1.91 28.30 29.60
CA ASN A 81 3.27 27.77 29.54
C ASN A 81 4.27 28.91 29.52
N TYR A 82 4.07 29.92 28.68
CA TYR A 82 4.95 31.09 28.61
C TYR A 82 5.03 31.86 29.94
N ILE A 83 3.90 32.14 30.59
CA ILE A 83 3.85 32.84 31.89
C ILE A 83 4.52 32.02 33.00
N THR A 84 4.40 30.69 32.94
CA THR A 84 4.98 29.77 33.93
C THR A 84 6.49 29.66 33.74
N THR A 85 6.96 29.51 32.51
CA THR A 85 8.39 29.43 32.17
C THR A 85 9.09 30.77 32.38
N HIS A 86 8.42 31.90 32.16
CA HIS A 86 8.97 33.24 32.31
C HIS A 86 8.27 33.97 33.46
N GLY A 87 8.54 33.50 34.67
CA GLY A 87 7.90 33.94 35.92
C GLY A 87 8.08 35.43 36.25
N LYS A 88 9.06 36.09 35.63
CA LYS A 88 9.17 37.54 35.53
C LYS A 88 9.40 37.90 34.06
N LEU A 89 8.61 38.83 33.54
CA LEU A 89 8.84 39.46 32.24
C LEU A 89 10.01 40.46 32.41
N ASP A 90 11.20 39.92 32.73
CA ASP A 90 12.33 40.63 33.37
C ASP A 90 12.87 41.82 32.57
N GLN A 91 12.59 41.90 31.26
CA GLN A 91 13.05 43.02 30.42
C GLN A 91 12.08 44.20 30.34
N THR A 92 10.80 44.01 30.73
CA THR A 92 9.75 45.02 30.51
C THR A 92 9.00 45.42 31.79
N ASN A 93 9.25 44.75 32.92
CA ASN A 93 8.57 44.98 34.20
C ASN A 93 7.03 44.95 34.08
N MET A 94 6.51 44.17 33.10
CA MET A 94 5.10 44.07 32.79
C MET A 94 4.39 43.08 33.72
N ASP A 95 3.18 43.43 34.17
CA ASP A 95 2.34 42.52 34.95
C ASP A 95 1.80 41.38 34.08
N LYS A 96 1.72 40.17 34.65
CA LYS A 96 1.27 38.95 33.99
C LYS A 96 -0.15 39.07 33.45
N ARG A 97 -1.03 39.72 34.21
CA ARG A 97 -2.43 39.95 33.82
C ARG A 97 -2.55 40.91 32.65
N ILE A 98 -1.67 41.91 32.58
CA ILE A 98 -1.64 42.86 31.47
C ILE A 98 -1.14 42.16 30.21
N PHE A 99 -0.09 41.33 30.33
CA PHE A 99 0.40 40.51 29.22
C PHE A 99 -0.67 39.55 28.67
N GLU A 100 -1.36 38.82 29.55
CA GLU A 100 -2.45 37.90 29.17
C GLU A 100 -3.56 38.64 28.40
N LYS A 101 -4.04 39.78 28.93
CA LYS A 101 -5.02 40.63 28.26
C LYS A 101 -4.51 41.15 26.91
N MET A 102 -3.24 41.52 26.81
CA MET A 102 -2.63 41.98 25.57
C MET A 102 -2.62 40.89 24.50
N ILE A 103 -2.28 39.65 24.86
CA ILE A 103 -2.33 38.53 23.93
C ILE A 103 -3.77 38.19 23.54
N HIS A 104 -4.73 38.23 24.47
CA HIS A 104 -6.15 38.06 24.14
C HIS A 104 -6.62 39.13 23.15
N PHE A 105 -6.20 40.39 23.34
CA PHE A 105 -6.51 41.48 22.43
C PHE A 105 -5.85 41.29 21.06
N LYS A 106 -4.60 40.82 21.03
CA LYS A 106 -3.91 40.46 19.77
C LYS A 106 -4.66 39.34 19.03
N SER A 107 -5.13 38.33 19.76
CA SER A 107 -5.93 37.23 19.20
C SER A 107 -7.23 37.75 18.60
N LEU A 108 -7.94 38.64 19.29
CA LEU A 108 -9.16 39.28 18.79
C LEU A 108 -8.92 39.98 17.44
N LYS A 109 -7.81 40.72 17.33
CA LYS A 109 -7.40 41.42 16.09
C LYS A 109 -6.84 40.52 14.99
N SER A 110 -6.48 39.28 15.29
CA SER A 110 -5.90 38.34 14.33
C SER A 110 -6.92 37.34 13.80
N CYS A 111 -8.22 37.59 14.05
CA CYS A 111 -9.29 36.81 13.46
C CYS A 111 -9.39 37.10 11.96
N ILE A 112 -9.80 36.10 11.18
CA ILE A 112 -10.05 36.26 9.75
C ILE A 112 -11.29 37.13 9.52
N ASP A 113 -11.24 37.99 8.51
CA ASP A 113 -12.35 38.87 8.16
C ASP A 113 -13.50 38.07 7.51
N PRO A 114 -14.76 38.38 7.85
CA PRO A 114 -15.92 37.78 7.18
C PRO A 114 -15.93 38.11 5.68
N GLY A 115 -16.15 37.10 4.84
CA GLY A 115 -16.17 37.26 3.38
C GLY A 115 -14.84 36.96 2.69
N GLU A 116 -13.78 36.65 3.45
CA GLU A 116 -12.50 36.22 2.89
C GLU A 116 -12.64 34.94 2.07
N SER A 117 -11.97 34.88 0.91
CA SER A 117 -12.08 33.77 -0.04
C SER A 117 -11.21 32.57 0.36
N VAL A 118 -11.48 31.99 1.54
CA VAL A 118 -10.67 30.90 2.13
C VAL A 118 -10.54 29.67 1.25
N GLY A 119 -11.54 29.38 0.42
CA GLY A 119 -11.50 28.24 -0.51
C GLY A 119 -10.46 28.41 -1.62
N ILE A 120 -10.40 29.60 -2.22
CA ILE A 120 -9.44 29.93 -3.28
C ILE A 120 -8.03 30.01 -2.69
N LEU A 121 -7.88 30.68 -1.53
CA LEU A 121 -6.60 30.77 -0.83
C LEU A 121 -6.06 29.38 -0.46
N ALA A 122 -6.92 28.49 0.05
CA ALA A 122 -6.52 27.12 0.38
C ALA A 122 -6.10 26.32 -0.87
N ALA A 123 -6.85 26.47 -1.97
CA ALA A 123 -6.52 25.81 -3.23
C ALA A 123 -5.17 26.28 -3.80
N GLN A 124 -4.90 27.59 -3.80
CA GLN A 124 -3.62 28.15 -4.22
C GLN A 124 -2.47 27.72 -3.30
N SER A 125 -2.70 27.73 -1.98
CA SER A 125 -1.71 27.32 -0.97
C SER A 125 -1.30 25.85 -1.07
N ILE A 126 -2.14 25.00 -1.68
CA ILE A 126 -1.79 23.61 -1.99
C ILE A 126 -1.19 23.52 -3.41
N GLY A 127 -1.82 24.18 -4.40
CA GLY A 127 -1.47 24.07 -5.81
C GLY A 127 -0.07 24.58 -6.14
N GLU A 128 0.28 25.80 -5.70
CA GLU A 128 1.58 26.41 -5.99
C GLU A 128 2.77 25.58 -5.47
N PRO A 129 2.85 25.19 -4.17
CA PRO A 129 3.95 24.37 -3.69
C PRO A 129 3.96 22.95 -4.26
N SER A 130 2.82 22.43 -4.74
CA SER A 130 2.78 21.12 -5.40
C SER A 130 3.58 21.08 -6.70
N THR A 131 3.61 22.20 -7.44
CA THR A 131 4.45 22.32 -8.63
C THR A 131 5.94 22.21 -8.28
N GLN A 132 6.36 22.86 -7.19
CA GLN A 132 7.75 22.78 -6.69
C GLN A 132 8.12 21.37 -6.22
N MET A 133 7.18 20.65 -5.60
CA MET A 133 7.41 19.30 -5.11
C MET A 133 7.70 18.30 -6.25
N THR A 134 7.17 18.56 -7.45
CA THR A 134 7.41 17.71 -8.63
C THR A 134 8.88 17.77 -9.04
N LEU A 135 9.44 18.97 -9.18
CA LEU A 135 10.82 19.18 -9.64
C LEU A 135 11.83 18.58 -8.64
N ASN A 136 11.59 18.75 -7.34
CA ASN A 136 12.44 18.15 -6.31
C ASN A 136 12.38 16.60 -6.32
N THR A 137 11.22 16.00 -6.59
CA THR A 137 11.07 14.53 -6.57
C THR A 137 11.78 13.87 -7.75
N PHE A 138 11.78 14.47 -8.95
CA PHE A 138 12.47 13.92 -10.12
C PHE A 138 13.99 13.87 -9.95
N HIS A 139 14.61 14.88 -9.31
CA HIS A 139 16.05 14.86 -9.05
C HIS A 139 16.46 13.81 -8.01
N PHE A 140 15.59 13.47 -7.04
CA PHE A 140 15.84 12.39 -6.07
C PHE A 140 15.48 11.00 -6.62
N ALA A 141 14.51 10.88 -7.54
CA ALA A 141 14.08 9.61 -8.13
C ALA A 141 15.20 8.89 -8.91
N GLY A 142 16.24 9.61 -9.36
CA GLY A 142 17.45 9.04 -9.94
C GLY A 142 18.33 8.26 -8.95
N ARG A 143 18.05 8.32 -7.64
CA ARG A 143 18.66 7.47 -6.61
C ARG A 143 17.58 6.60 -6.00
N GLY A 144 17.40 5.40 -6.54
CA GLY A 144 16.24 4.50 -6.34
C GLY A 144 16.01 3.91 -4.95
N GLU A 145 16.23 4.64 -3.86
CA GLU A 145 16.13 4.10 -2.50
C GLU A 145 14.79 4.38 -1.78
N MET A 146 13.89 5.20 -2.32
CA MET A 146 12.59 5.46 -1.66
C MET A 146 11.44 5.79 -2.61
N ASN A 147 11.03 4.81 -3.42
CA ASN A 147 9.84 4.87 -4.28
C ASN A 147 8.54 4.63 -3.48
N VAL A 148 8.23 5.51 -2.53
CA VAL A 148 6.82 5.77 -2.19
C VAL A 148 6.32 6.76 -3.25
N THR A 149 5.07 6.68 -3.67
CA THR A 149 4.47 7.70 -4.56
C THR A 149 4.65 9.09 -3.93
N LEU A 150 5.73 9.80 -4.26
CA LEU A 150 6.08 11.11 -3.71
C LEU A 150 5.71 12.17 -4.75
N GLY A 151 5.28 13.34 -4.29
CA GLY A 151 4.95 14.45 -5.17
C GLY A 151 3.48 14.51 -5.63
N VAL A 152 3.30 15.05 -6.83
CA VAL A 152 1.99 15.28 -7.47
C VAL A 152 1.19 14.01 -7.75
N PRO A 153 1.79 12.86 -8.15
CA PRO A 153 1.02 11.63 -8.37
C PRO A 153 0.21 11.18 -7.15
N ARG A 154 0.79 11.33 -5.95
CA ARG A 154 0.10 11.00 -4.70
C ARG A 154 -0.97 12.01 -4.33
N LEU A 155 -0.74 13.29 -4.60
CA LEU A 155 -1.74 14.34 -4.40
C LEU A 155 -2.96 14.11 -5.31
N ARG A 156 -2.74 13.78 -6.59
CA ARG A 156 -3.81 13.41 -7.53
C ARG A 156 -4.60 12.20 -7.03
N GLU A 157 -3.90 11.16 -6.59
CA GLU A 157 -4.51 9.93 -6.08
C GLU A 157 -5.40 10.18 -4.85
N LEU A 158 -4.97 11.05 -3.93
CA LEU A 158 -5.69 11.37 -2.69
C LEU A 158 -6.83 12.36 -2.89
N LEU A 159 -6.61 13.45 -3.62
CA LEU A 159 -7.56 14.57 -3.71
C LEU A 159 -8.43 14.54 -4.96
N MET A 160 -7.89 14.15 -6.12
CA MET A 160 -8.61 14.28 -7.39
C MET A 160 -9.40 13.01 -7.72
N VAL A 161 -8.77 11.85 -7.57
CA VAL A 161 -9.38 10.56 -7.93
C VAL A 161 -10.04 9.89 -6.71
N ALA A 162 -9.50 10.13 -5.51
CA ALA A 162 -9.89 9.43 -4.29
C ALA A 162 -9.92 7.90 -4.50
N SER A 163 -8.84 7.37 -5.10
CA SER A 163 -8.79 5.98 -5.56
C SER A 163 -9.01 4.99 -4.41
N GLN A 164 -9.93 4.03 -4.60
CA GLN A 164 -10.12 2.92 -3.65
C GLN A 164 -8.92 1.97 -3.63
N LYS A 165 -8.21 1.84 -4.76
CA LYS A 165 -7.02 0.99 -4.89
C LYS A 165 -5.81 1.89 -5.03
N VAL A 166 -5.18 2.18 -3.89
CA VAL A 166 -3.94 2.97 -3.88
C VAL A 166 -2.76 2.14 -4.41
N LYS A 167 -1.85 2.77 -5.17
CA LYS A 167 -0.70 2.08 -5.77
C LYS A 167 0.26 1.52 -4.71
N THR A 168 0.55 2.29 -3.66
CA THR A 168 1.42 1.88 -2.55
C THR A 168 0.69 1.99 -1.20
N PRO A 169 -0.16 1.01 -0.83
CA PRO A 169 -0.83 1.01 0.47
C PRO A 169 0.17 0.75 1.60
N THR A 170 0.19 1.62 2.59
CA THR A 170 1.02 1.48 3.80
C THR A 170 0.14 1.45 5.04
N MET A 171 0.60 0.75 6.08
CA MET A 171 -0.09 0.66 7.37
C MET A 171 0.92 0.79 8.50
N GLU A 172 0.72 1.78 9.37
CA GLU A 172 1.50 1.95 10.58
C GLU A 172 0.83 1.22 11.75
N VAL A 173 1.58 0.38 12.46
CA VAL A 173 1.07 -0.40 13.58
C VAL A 173 1.75 0.08 14.87
N PRO A 174 1.06 0.85 15.74
CA PRO A 174 1.66 1.33 16.97
C PRO A 174 1.93 0.15 17.91
N ILE A 175 3.11 0.14 18.51
CA ILE A 175 3.53 -0.87 19.48
C ILE A 175 3.66 -0.25 20.88
N LEU A 176 3.41 -1.04 21.92
CA LEU A 176 3.60 -0.59 23.30
C LEU A 176 5.07 -0.28 23.57
N HIS A 177 5.33 0.79 24.34
CA HIS A 177 6.67 1.19 24.78
C HIS A 177 7.20 0.25 25.87
N SER A 178 7.47 -1.00 25.52
CA SER A 178 8.10 -2.00 26.39
C SER A 178 9.12 -2.82 25.60
N SER A 179 10.27 -3.11 26.21
CA SER A 179 11.29 -3.98 25.62
C SER A 179 10.74 -5.38 25.28
N SER A 180 9.79 -5.87 26.07
CA SER A 180 9.09 -7.13 25.82
C SER A 180 8.17 -7.06 24.59
N ALA A 181 7.49 -5.92 24.39
CA ALA A 181 6.62 -5.68 23.24
C ALA A 181 7.44 -5.56 21.95
N LEU A 182 8.60 -4.90 21.98
CA LEU A 182 9.50 -4.82 20.84
C LEU A 182 9.97 -6.20 20.36
N ARG A 183 10.31 -7.11 21.29
CA ARG A 183 10.69 -8.49 20.96
C ARG A 183 9.54 -9.25 20.29
N LYS A 184 8.32 -9.09 20.81
CA LYS A 184 7.11 -9.68 20.22
C LYS A 184 6.81 -9.08 18.84
N ALA A 185 7.01 -7.77 18.66
CA ALA A 185 6.84 -7.08 17.39
C ALA A 185 7.81 -7.60 16.32
N LYS A 186 9.10 -7.82 16.65
CA LYS A 186 10.06 -8.44 15.71
C LYS A 186 9.64 -9.85 15.29
N ARG A 187 9.08 -10.64 16.21
CA ARG A 187 8.54 -11.97 15.89
C ARG A 187 7.30 -11.87 14.99
N LEU A 188 6.43 -10.89 15.24
CA LEU A 188 5.24 -10.63 14.44
C LEU A 188 5.62 -10.17 13.03
N GLN A 189 6.60 -9.26 12.90
CA GLN A 189 7.13 -8.77 11.63
C GLN A 189 7.56 -9.94 10.74
N ARG A 190 8.34 -10.89 11.27
CA ARG A 190 8.75 -12.09 10.53
C ARG A 190 7.59 -12.95 10.08
N ARG A 191 6.52 -13.02 10.88
CA ARG A 191 5.33 -13.82 10.56
C ARG A 191 4.42 -13.14 9.53
N TRP A 192 4.38 -11.81 9.49
CA TRP A 192 3.58 -11.04 8.53
C TRP A 192 4.31 -10.77 7.22
N SER A 193 5.64 -10.80 7.24
CA SER A 193 6.44 -10.64 6.02
C SER A 193 6.20 -11.82 5.09
N ARG A 194 5.72 -11.53 3.87
CA ARG A 194 5.61 -12.52 2.81
C ARG A 194 7.01 -12.99 2.44
N LEU A 195 7.21 -14.30 2.46
CA LEU A 195 8.43 -14.94 1.97
C LEU A 195 8.17 -15.51 0.58
N LEU A 196 9.01 -15.12 -0.38
CA LEU A 196 8.98 -15.69 -1.73
C LEU A 196 9.88 -16.93 -1.77
N PHE A 197 9.48 -17.96 -2.52
CA PHE A 197 10.29 -19.17 -2.65
C PHE A 197 11.69 -18.89 -3.21
N SER A 198 11.80 -17.92 -4.13
CA SER A 198 13.09 -17.45 -4.66
C SER A 198 14.06 -16.94 -3.59
N GLN A 199 13.56 -16.44 -2.46
CA GLN A 199 14.38 -15.94 -1.35
C GLN A 199 14.81 -17.03 -0.36
N VAL A 200 14.19 -18.20 -0.43
CA VAL A 200 14.51 -19.34 0.45
C VAL A 200 15.49 -20.30 -0.23
N LEU A 201 15.44 -20.37 -1.55
CA LEU A 201 16.27 -21.28 -2.33
C LEU A 201 17.70 -20.73 -2.46
N LYS A 202 18.69 -21.53 -2.03
CA LYS A 202 20.12 -21.28 -2.21
C LYS A 202 20.60 -21.69 -3.60
N ASN A 203 20.17 -22.85 -4.07
CA ASN A 203 20.54 -23.37 -5.39
C ASN A 203 19.48 -24.34 -5.92
N LEU A 204 19.42 -24.50 -7.24
CA LEU A 204 18.52 -25.42 -7.94
C LEU A 204 19.33 -26.15 -9.01
N ASN A 205 19.47 -27.46 -8.86
CA ASN A 205 20.14 -28.30 -9.84
C ASN A 205 19.10 -29.13 -10.59
N ILE A 206 19.17 -29.11 -11.93
CA ILE A 206 18.33 -29.94 -12.79
C ILE A 206 19.23 -30.89 -13.55
N HIS A 207 19.05 -32.19 -13.31
CA HIS A 207 19.69 -33.24 -14.08
C HIS A 207 18.69 -33.88 -15.01
N GLU A 208 19.00 -33.88 -16.29
CA GLU A 208 18.17 -34.47 -17.31
C GLU A 208 18.79 -35.77 -17.81
N LYS A 209 17.95 -36.81 -17.93
CA LYS A 209 18.34 -38.07 -18.55
C LYS A 209 17.31 -38.48 -19.59
N LEU A 210 17.76 -38.62 -20.83
CA LEU A 210 16.97 -39.19 -21.91
C LEU A 210 17.24 -40.70 -22.00
N SER A 211 16.18 -41.50 -21.94
CA SER A 211 16.23 -42.95 -22.16
C SER A 211 15.48 -43.28 -23.43
N LEU A 212 16.21 -43.68 -24.47
CA LEU A 212 15.68 -44.12 -25.76
C LEU A 212 15.70 -45.65 -25.79
N LYS A 213 14.59 -46.29 -25.42
CA LYS A 213 14.39 -47.72 -25.69
C LYS A 213 13.54 -47.87 -26.95
N LEU A 214 13.63 -49.04 -27.60
CA LEU A 214 13.04 -49.38 -28.91
C LEU A 214 11.54 -49.06 -29.08
N ASN A 215 10.82 -48.73 -28.02
CA ASN A 215 9.43 -48.25 -28.07
C ASN A 215 9.01 -47.39 -26.86
N ASP A 216 9.96 -46.97 -26.02
CA ASP A 216 9.70 -46.17 -24.83
C ASP A 216 10.74 -45.04 -24.75
N HIS A 217 10.30 -43.85 -25.16
CA HIS A 217 11.09 -42.62 -25.12
C HIS A 217 10.73 -41.86 -23.86
N LYS A 218 11.57 -41.98 -22.83
CA LYS A 218 11.34 -41.36 -21.53
C LYS A 218 12.41 -40.31 -21.25
N ARG A 219 11.99 -39.06 -21.09
CA ARG A 219 12.82 -37.97 -20.56
C ARG A 219 12.56 -37.85 -19.06
N THR A 220 13.60 -38.06 -18.25
CA THR A 220 13.52 -38.00 -16.79
C THR A 220 14.27 -36.77 -16.29
N TYR A 221 13.58 -35.93 -15.51
CA TYR A 221 14.17 -34.77 -14.86
C TYR A 221 14.31 -35.05 -13.36
N LYS A 222 15.53 -34.98 -12.84
CA LYS A 222 15.82 -34.99 -11.41
C LYS A 222 16.10 -33.54 -11.00
N ILE A 223 15.21 -32.96 -10.20
CA ILE A 223 15.33 -31.58 -9.72
C ILE A 223 15.69 -31.61 -8.24
N GLU A 224 16.83 -31.02 -7.90
CA GLU A 224 17.34 -30.93 -6.53
C GLU A 224 17.26 -29.47 -6.07
N PHE A 225 16.49 -29.24 -5.01
CA PHE A 225 16.29 -27.92 -4.41
C PHE A 225 17.16 -27.81 -3.14
N TYR A 226 18.05 -26.82 -3.10
CA TYR A 226 18.85 -26.52 -1.91
C TYR A 226 18.26 -25.29 -1.20
N PHE A 227 17.84 -25.47 0.03
CA PHE A 227 17.27 -24.39 0.86
C PHE A 227 18.37 -23.72 1.69
N ASP A 228 18.25 -22.40 1.92
CA ASP A 228 19.18 -21.65 2.76
C ASP A 228 19.08 -22.07 4.24
N GLU A 229 20.22 -22.28 4.90
CA GLU A 229 20.33 -22.71 6.30
C GLU A 229 19.94 -21.60 7.30
N LYS A 230 19.78 -20.35 6.83
CA LYS A 230 19.34 -19.22 7.65
C LYS A 230 17.96 -19.43 8.29
N TYR A 231 17.13 -20.30 7.71
CA TYR A 231 15.81 -20.62 8.23
C TYR A 231 15.89 -21.78 9.22
N GLY A 232 15.44 -21.56 10.46
CA GLY A 232 15.51 -22.60 11.50
C GLY A 232 14.65 -23.82 11.16
N LYS A 233 14.99 -25.00 11.73
CA LYS A 233 14.35 -26.31 11.41
C LYS A 233 12.81 -26.29 11.38
N LYS A 234 12.17 -25.58 12.32
CA LYS A 234 10.70 -25.48 12.37
C LYS A 234 10.11 -24.74 11.16
N GLN A 235 10.74 -23.64 10.75
CA GLN A 235 10.32 -22.84 9.60
C GLN A 235 10.54 -23.60 8.30
N LEU A 236 11.66 -24.34 8.20
CA LEU A 236 11.96 -25.16 7.04
C LEU A 236 10.88 -26.22 6.81
N ASN A 237 10.37 -26.87 7.87
CA ASN A 237 9.27 -27.84 7.74
C ASN A 237 7.98 -27.20 7.21
N GLU A 238 7.61 -26.01 7.71
CA GLU A 238 6.44 -25.27 7.21
C GLU A 238 6.60 -24.88 5.73
N ILE A 239 7.81 -24.46 5.35
CA ILE A 239 8.16 -24.12 3.97
C ILE A 239 8.07 -25.36 3.07
N ILE A 240 8.61 -26.51 3.49
CA ILE A 240 8.58 -27.76 2.73
C ILE A 240 7.13 -28.23 2.53
N CYS A 241 6.30 -28.21 3.58
CA CYS A 241 4.87 -28.56 3.44
C CYS A 241 4.18 -27.64 2.43
N SER A 242 4.45 -26.32 2.51
CA SER A 242 3.90 -25.34 1.56
C SER A 242 4.42 -25.56 0.14
N PHE A 243 5.68 -25.95 0.00
CA PHE A 243 6.34 -26.26 -1.27
C PHE A 243 5.70 -27.48 -1.95
N GLU A 244 5.52 -28.58 -1.22
CA GLU A 244 4.87 -29.77 -1.75
C GLU A 244 3.42 -29.51 -2.16
N THR A 245 2.66 -28.77 -1.34
CA THR A 245 1.24 -28.55 -1.59
C THR A 245 0.98 -27.54 -2.72
N TYR A 246 1.68 -26.40 -2.71
CA TYR A 246 1.41 -25.30 -3.63
C TYR A 246 2.39 -25.25 -4.80
N PHE A 247 3.70 -25.33 -4.53
CA PHE A 247 4.71 -25.15 -5.57
C PHE A 247 4.73 -26.33 -6.54
N ILE A 248 4.80 -27.57 -6.05
CA ILE A 248 4.81 -28.76 -6.91
C ILE A 248 3.54 -28.85 -7.75
N SER A 249 2.38 -28.59 -7.16
CA SER A 249 1.10 -28.55 -7.89
C SER A 249 1.14 -27.51 -9.02
N ARG A 250 1.66 -26.31 -8.75
CA ARG A 250 1.79 -25.24 -9.75
C ARG A 250 2.84 -25.57 -10.82
N LEU A 251 3.96 -26.21 -10.43
CA LEU A 251 5.00 -26.65 -11.34
C LEU A 251 4.46 -27.71 -12.31
N CYS A 252 3.78 -28.75 -11.81
CA CYS A 252 3.17 -29.78 -12.65
C CYS A 252 2.12 -29.18 -13.61
N ARG A 253 1.30 -28.23 -13.16
CA ARG A 253 0.36 -27.51 -14.03
C ARG A 253 1.08 -26.72 -15.12
N SER A 254 2.17 -26.02 -14.78
CA SER A 254 2.98 -25.27 -15.73
C SER A 254 3.65 -26.18 -16.78
N ILE A 255 4.24 -27.29 -16.34
CA ILE A 255 4.84 -28.30 -17.23
C ILE A 255 3.78 -28.89 -18.16
N ASN A 256 2.60 -29.24 -17.64
CA ASN A 256 1.51 -29.77 -18.47
C ASN A 256 0.99 -28.74 -19.48
N LYS A 257 0.93 -27.45 -19.11
CA LYS A 257 0.56 -26.36 -20.03
C LYS A 257 1.59 -26.25 -21.16
N LYS A 258 2.89 -26.19 -20.81
CA LYS A 258 3.98 -26.12 -21.80
C LYS A 258 4.05 -27.37 -22.67
N ARG A 259 3.80 -28.55 -22.13
CA ARG A 259 3.73 -29.80 -22.91
C ARG A 259 2.64 -29.72 -23.97
N LYS A 260 1.44 -29.26 -23.62
CA LYS A 260 0.32 -29.11 -24.57
C LYS A 260 0.65 -28.12 -25.67
N GLU A 261 1.22 -26.96 -25.33
CA GLU A 261 1.69 -25.96 -26.29
C GLU A 261 2.72 -26.58 -27.26
N LEU A 262 3.74 -27.27 -26.73
CA LEU A 262 4.76 -27.96 -27.53
C LEU A 262 4.17 -29.01 -28.46
N THR A 263 3.19 -29.80 -28.02
CA THR A 263 2.49 -30.79 -28.87
C THR A 263 1.73 -30.10 -30.00
N THR A 264 1.04 -28.97 -29.75
CA THR A 264 0.33 -28.24 -30.81
C THR A 264 1.28 -27.67 -31.85
N THR A 265 2.42 -27.09 -31.44
CA THR A 265 3.46 -26.65 -32.38
C THR A 265 4.07 -27.81 -33.15
N ALA A 266 4.39 -28.94 -32.49
CA ALA A 266 4.94 -30.10 -33.18
C ALA A 266 3.98 -30.69 -34.22
N LEU A 267 2.68 -30.72 -33.92
CA LEU A 267 1.64 -31.14 -34.88
C LEU A 267 1.57 -30.18 -36.08
N LEU A 268 1.60 -28.86 -35.84
CA LEU A 268 1.62 -27.86 -36.90
C LEU A 268 2.87 -27.96 -37.78
N THR A 269 4.04 -28.18 -37.18
CA THR A 269 5.30 -28.39 -37.91
C THR A 269 5.26 -29.69 -38.71
N SER A 270 4.75 -30.79 -38.15
CA SER A 270 4.60 -32.06 -38.88
C SER A 270 3.58 -31.97 -40.01
N ALA A 271 2.49 -31.19 -39.84
CA ALA A 271 1.51 -30.94 -40.88
C ALA A 271 2.09 -30.06 -42.01
N HIS A 272 2.92 -29.08 -41.69
CA HIS A 272 3.66 -28.30 -42.69
C HIS A 272 4.64 -29.16 -43.50
N ILE A 273 5.29 -30.13 -42.86
CA ILE A 273 6.20 -31.07 -43.55
C ILE A 273 5.40 -32.00 -44.49
N GLN A 274 4.23 -32.49 -44.07
CA GLN A 274 3.37 -33.33 -44.92
C GLN A 274 2.71 -32.58 -46.09
N LEU A 275 2.50 -31.26 -45.96
CA LEU A 275 2.03 -30.42 -47.07
C LEU A 275 3.17 -30.17 -48.07
N ALA A 276 4.39 -29.93 -47.59
CA ALA A 276 5.55 -29.72 -48.46
C ALA A 276 6.02 -31.00 -49.21
N GLU A 277 5.69 -32.20 -48.70
CA GLU A 277 5.97 -33.48 -49.38
C GLU A 277 4.87 -33.90 -50.38
N LYS A 278 3.77 -33.13 -50.49
CA LYS A 278 2.63 -33.44 -51.39
C LYS A 278 2.52 -32.54 -52.62
N ASP A 279 3.43 -31.60 -52.83
CA ASP A 279 3.39 -30.65 -53.96
C ASP A 279 4.09 -31.18 -55.23
N ASP A 280 4.07 -32.48 -55.51
CA ASP A 280 4.74 -33.05 -56.70
C ASP A 280 3.90 -34.02 -57.56
N ASP A 281 2.56 -34.07 -57.41
CA ASP A 281 1.70 -34.70 -58.43
C ASP A 281 0.33 -34.01 -58.54
N ASP A 282 0.02 -33.55 -59.75
CA ASP A 282 -1.23 -32.91 -60.20
C ASP A 282 -2.46 -33.83 -60.03
N ASP A 283 -3.59 -33.28 -59.56
CA ASP A 283 -4.89 -33.17 -60.26
C ASP A 283 -6.08 -32.96 -59.30
N GLU A 284 -7.08 -32.27 -59.85
CA GLU A 284 -8.35 -31.81 -59.28
C GLU A 284 -9.12 -32.87 -58.47
N ASP A 285 -9.58 -32.52 -57.26
CA ASP A 285 -10.97 -32.72 -56.84
C ASP A 285 -11.29 -32.02 -55.49
N ASP A 286 -12.37 -31.24 -55.50
CA ASP A 286 -12.98 -30.57 -54.36
C ASP A 286 -13.60 -31.62 -53.41
N GLU A 287 -12.92 -31.96 -52.31
CA GLU A 287 -13.57 -32.59 -51.15
C GLU A 287 -13.30 -31.83 -49.84
N GLN A 288 -14.38 -31.29 -49.28
CA GLN A 288 -14.46 -30.71 -47.96
C GLN A 288 -14.01 -31.72 -46.88
N ILE A 289 -12.86 -31.47 -46.26
CA ILE A 289 -12.42 -32.22 -45.07
C ILE A 289 -12.19 -31.26 -43.88
N ASN A 290 -13.15 -31.34 -42.95
CA ASN A 290 -13.06 -31.21 -41.49
C ASN A 290 -12.78 -29.84 -40.83
N GLY A 291 -13.86 -29.28 -40.28
CA GLY A 291 -13.94 -28.10 -39.42
C GLY A 291 -13.42 -28.24 -37.98
N GLU A 292 -12.21 -28.80 -37.78
CA GLU A 292 -11.54 -28.74 -36.47
C GLU A 292 -10.23 -27.91 -36.48
N ALA A 293 -9.58 -27.76 -37.65
CA ALA A 293 -8.34 -26.98 -37.78
C ALA A 293 -8.57 -25.46 -37.75
N ASN A 294 -9.66 -24.97 -38.35
CA ASN A 294 -9.99 -23.55 -38.38
C ASN A 294 -10.36 -23.00 -36.98
N THR A 295 -10.98 -23.82 -36.12
CA THR A 295 -11.32 -23.44 -34.74
C THR A 295 -10.11 -23.28 -33.82
N ALA A 296 -8.97 -23.92 -34.13
CA ALA A 296 -7.74 -23.76 -33.37
C ALA A 296 -7.00 -22.47 -33.75
N LYS A 297 -7.04 -22.10 -35.04
CA LYS A 297 -6.47 -20.84 -35.57
C LYS A 297 -7.23 -19.62 -35.04
N GLU A 298 -8.57 -19.68 -34.98
CA GLU A 298 -9.39 -18.61 -34.38
C GLU A 298 -9.19 -18.50 -32.86
N LYS A 299 -8.97 -19.60 -32.13
CA LYS A 299 -8.70 -19.57 -30.68
C LYS A 299 -7.30 -19.06 -30.31
N ALA A 300 -6.32 -19.19 -31.21
CA ALA A 300 -5.01 -18.60 -31.04
C ALA A 300 -5.07 -17.08 -31.24
N ASN A 301 -5.69 -16.61 -32.34
CA ASN A 301 -5.81 -15.17 -32.61
C ASN A 301 -6.72 -14.42 -31.62
N ARG A 302 -7.76 -15.06 -31.05
CA ARG A 302 -8.63 -14.40 -30.06
C ARG A 302 -7.99 -14.12 -28.70
N ASN A 303 -6.87 -14.76 -28.39
CA ASN A 303 -6.15 -14.50 -27.14
C ASN A 303 -5.16 -13.32 -27.26
N ASP A 304 -4.81 -12.91 -28.48
CA ASP A 304 -3.88 -11.79 -28.72
C ASP A 304 -4.61 -10.42 -28.84
N GLU A 305 -5.94 -10.39 -28.99
CA GLU A 305 -6.69 -9.14 -29.20
C GLU A 305 -7.49 -8.62 -27.99
N LYS A 306 -7.17 -9.06 -26.76
CA LYS A 306 -7.79 -8.48 -25.54
C LYS A 306 -6.78 -8.23 -24.42
N GLU A 307 -5.97 -7.21 -24.59
CA GLU A 307 -5.52 -6.31 -23.51
C GLU A 307 -4.96 -5.03 -24.16
N TYR A 308 -5.85 -4.14 -24.62
CA TYR A 308 -5.58 -2.70 -24.65
C TYR A 308 -6.29 -2.12 -23.43
N ASP A 309 -5.59 -2.06 -22.31
CA ASP A 309 -5.76 -0.98 -21.35
C ASP A 309 -4.43 -0.22 -21.36
N ASP A 310 -4.52 1.05 -21.74
CA ASP A 310 -3.47 2.07 -21.76
C ASP A 310 -2.59 2.00 -20.50
N ASP A 311 -1.35 1.57 -20.66
CA ASP A 311 -0.24 1.93 -19.79
C ASP A 311 0.94 2.28 -20.71
N ASP A 312 1.04 3.57 -21.04
CA ASP A 312 2.19 4.16 -21.73
C ASP A 312 3.47 3.88 -20.93
N ASP A 313 4.31 3.01 -21.49
CA ASP A 313 5.71 2.79 -21.14
C ASP A 313 6.56 3.86 -21.85
N ASP A 314 7.17 4.77 -21.08
CA ASP A 314 8.38 5.47 -21.51
C ASP A 314 9.59 4.57 -21.22
N ASN A 315 9.97 3.81 -22.23
CA ASN A 315 11.24 3.10 -22.33
C ASN A 315 12.35 4.10 -22.68
N ASN A 316 13.47 4.08 -21.95
CA ASN A 316 14.74 4.54 -22.53
C ASN A 316 15.84 3.51 -22.30
N ASN A 317 16.47 3.16 -23.42
CA ASN A 317 17.36 2.03 -23.65
C ASN A 317 18.70 2.15 -22.90
N ASN A 318 19.13 1.04 -22.31
CA ASN A 318 20.54 0.71 -22.15
C ASN A 318 20.97 -0.11 -23.37
N ASN A 319 21.86 0.43 -24.20
CA ASN A 319 22.73 -0.35 -25.07
C ASN A 319 24.16 -0.16 -24.56
N GLU A 320 24.75 -1.25 -24.06
CA GLU A 320 26.20 -1.41 -23.92
C GLU A 320 26.75 -1.88 -25.27
N GLU A 321 27.66 -1.12 -25.88
CA GLU A 321 28.70 -1.66 -26.75
C GLU A 321 30.04 -1.04 -26.34
N ASN A 322 31.01 -1.91 -26.09
CA ASN A 322 32.43 -1.57 -25.93
C ASN A 322 33.02 -1.24 -27.31
N GLU A 323 33.88 -0.23 -27.41
CA GLU A 323 35.31 -0.42 -27.72
C GLU A 323 36.07 0.91 -27.96
N THR A 324 37.33 0.87 -27.49
CA THR A 324 38.55 1.56 -27.94
C THR A 324 38.81 3.03 -27.62
N ASP A 325 39.90 3.17 -26.85
CA ASP A 325 40.90 4.23 -26.76
C ASP A 325 40.97 5.20 -27.95
N ASP A 326 41.10 6.50 -27.65
CA ASP A 326 42.23 7.28 -28.14
C ASP A 326 42.43 8.54 -27.27
N GLU A 327 43.70 8.73 -26.87
CA GLU A 327 44.23 9.95 -26.28
C GLU A 327 44.14 11.11 -27.28
N GLU A 328 43.84 12.33 -26.81
CA GLU A 328 44.57 13.53 -27.26
C GLU A 328 44.24 14.77 -26.38
N THR A 329 45.29 15.23 -25.68
CA THR A 329 45.74 16.61 -25.46
C THR A 329 44.76 17.78 -25.20
N MET A 330 44.88 18.32 -23.98
CA MET A 330 45.09 19.74 -23.64
C MET A 330 44.81 20.80 -24.72
N GLN A 331 43.91 21.75 -24.42
CA GLN A 331 44.26 23.17 -24.53
C GLN A 331 43.32 24.06 -23.70
N ASP A 332 43.96 24.86 -22.84
CA ASP A 332 43.45 26.09 -22.25
C ASP A 332 42.84 26.99 -23.32
N ASN A 333 41.76 27.70 -22.97
CA ASN A 333 41.60 29.10 -23.35
C ASN A 333 40.85 29.85 -22.25
N GLN A 334 41.62 30.74 -21.61
CA GLN A 334 41.12 31.97 -21.02
C GLN A 334 40.41 32.79 -22.11
N ASP A 335 39.35 33.50 -21.74
CA ASP A 335 39.15 34.92 -22.04
C ASP A 335 37.86 35.44 -21.37
N GLU A 336 38.07 36.14 -20.25
CA GLU A 336 37.78 37.57 -20.03
C GLU A 336 36.45 38.24 -20.48
N ASN A 337 35.93 39.03 -19.51
CA ASN A 337 35.17 40.30 -19.58
C ASN A 337 33.70 40.22 -20.04
N ASP A 338 32.70 40.78 -19.36
CA ASP A 338 32.56 41.92 -18.42
C ASP A 338 31.52 41.62 -17.31
#